data_AF-A0A1Y1K5X5-F1
#
_entry.id   AF-A0A1Y1K5X5-F1
#
_cell.length_a   1.000
_cell.length_b   1.000
_cell.length_c   1.000
_cell.angle_alpha   90.00
_cell.angle_beta   90.00
_cell.angle_gamma   90.00
#
_symmetry.space_group_name_H-M   'P 1'
#
loop_
_entity.id
_entity.type
_entity.pdbx_description
1 polymer ?
#
loop_
_entity_poly.entity_id
_entity_poly.type
_entity_poly.pdbx_seq_one_letter_code
_entity_poly.pdbx_strand_id
1 'polypeptide(L)'
;ATRPKQGAMIEAGIHAREWLAHSTILYIIDKLLATKTMLNYMDFYIIPCVNPDGYEYTHTSCRLWRKNLNHNNSKDVKKWGVDLNRNFPVAFGHEGSSR
;
A
#
# COMPACT_ATOMS: atom_id res chain seq x y z
N ALA A 1 -28.95 14.34 15.57
CA ALA A 1 -27.67 14.02 14.91
C ALA A 1 -27.83 12.73 14.14
N THR A 2 -27.47 12.68 12.85
CA THR A 2 -27.44 11.42 12.08
C THR A 2 -26.35 10.50 12.65
N ARG A 3 -26.61 9.19 12.74
CA ARG A 3 -25.56 8.23 13.14
C ARG A 3 -24.37 8.34 12.18
N PRO A 4 -23.12 8.23 12.67
CA PRO A 4 -21.97 8.10 11.79
C PRO A 4 -22.14 6.84 10.93
N LYS A 5 -21.82 6.97 9.64
CA LYS A 5 -21.77 5.83 8.72
C LYS A 5 -20.62 4.90 9.13
N GLN A 6 -20.73 3.63 8.76
CA GLN A 6 -19.58 2.74 8.88
C GLN A 6 -18.46 3.19 7.94
N GLY A 7 -17.22 2.84 8.26
CA GLY A 7 -16.05 3.15 7.44
C GLY A 7 -15.42 1.89 6.85
N ALA A 8 -15.00 1.96 5.59
CA ALA A 8 -14.14 0.96 4.95
C ALA A 8 -12.80 1.59 4.57
N MET A 9 -11.70 0.96 4.98
CA MET A 9 -10.35 1.34 4.55
C MET A 9 -9.87 0.37 3.48
N ILE A 10 -9.39 0.92 2.36
CA ILE A 10 -8.87 0.13 1.24
C ILE A 10 -7.51 0.71 0.88
N GLU A 11 -6.50 -0.15 0.84
CA GLU A 11 -5.14 0.23 0.52
C GLU A 11 -4.60 -0.60 -0.65
N ALA A 12 -3.69 0.00 -1.42
CA ALA A 12 -2.98 -0.68 -2.48
C ALA A 12 -1.49 -0.31 -2.49
N GLY A 13 -0.68 -1.16 -3.11
CA GLY A 13 0.71 -0.82 -3.36
C GLY A 13 1.62 -0.90 -2.14
N ILE A 14 1.26 -1.68 -1.11
CA ILE A 14 2.18 -1.93 0.02
C ILE A 14 3.49 -2.57 -0.45
N HIS A 15 3.42 -3.40 -1.51
CA HIS A 15 4.58 -3.82 -2.26
C HIS A 15 4.69 -3.04 -3.57
N ALA A 16 5.83 -2.38 -3.77
CA ALA A 16 6.02 -1.46 -4.88
C ALA A 16 5.80 -2.08 -6.27
N ARG A 17 6.35 -3.28 -6.52
CA ARG A 17 6.26 -3.96 -7.83
C ARG A 17 4.86 -4.42 -8.26
N GLU A 18 3.88 -4.43 -7.35
CA GLU A 18 2.53 -4.94 -7.60
C GLU A 18 1.66 -3.87 -8.29
N TRP A 19 2.09 -3.43 -9.48
CA TRP A 19 1.50 -2.31 -10.21
C TRP A 19 -0.01 -2.44 -10.47
N LEU A 20 -0.50 -3.66 -10.70
CA LEU A 20 -1.92 -3.90 -10.92
C LEU A 20 -2.78 -3.41 -9.73
N ALA A 21 -2.30 -3.54 -8.49
CA ALA A 21 -3.04 -3.07 -7.32
C ALA A 21 -3.32 -1.57 -7.37
N HIS A 22 -2.34 -0.77 -7.83
CA HIS A 22 -2.45 0.68 -7.99
C HIS A 22 -3.46 1.04 -9.10
N SER A 23 -3.45 0.31 -10.21
CA SER A 23 -4.43 0.54 -11.29
C SER A 23 -5.85 0.11 -10.87
N THR A 24 -5.98 -1.01 -10.17
CA THR A 24 -7.28 -1.53 -9.72
C THR A 24 -7.95 -0.61 -8.70
N ILE A 25 -7.20 -0.05 -7.75
CA ILE A 25 -7.78 0.85 -6.75
C ILE A 25 -8.26 2.18 -7.37
N LEU A 26 -7.55 2.70 -8.39
CA LEU A 26 -8.01 3.86 -9.16
C LEU A 26 -9.29 3.55 -9.94
N TYR A 27 -9.39 2.35 -10.51
CA TYR A 27 -10.62 1.88 -11.16
C TYR A 27 -11.78 1.74 -10.16
N ILE A 28 -11.52 1.25 -8.94
CA ILE A 28 -12.53 1.19 -7.88
C ILE A 28 -13.02 2.60 -7.50
N ILE A 29 -12.12 3.57 -7.37
CA ILE A 29 -12.48 4.97 -7.13
C ILE A 29 -13.40 5.49 -8.24
N ASP A 30 -13.06 5.26 -9.51
CA ASP A 30 -13.90 5.64 -10.66
C ASP A 30 -15.31 5.06 -10.55
N LYS A 31 -15.44 3.76 -10.24
CA LYS A 31 -16.75 3.10 -10.08
C LYS A 31 -17.56 3.58 -8.89
N LEU A 32 -16.91 3.88 -7.77
CA LEU A 32 -17.56 4.46 -6.60
C LEU A 32 -18.12 5.86 -6.92
N LEU A 33 -17.36 6.68 -7.65
CA LEU A 33 -17.77 8.03 -8.04
C LEU A 33 -18.84 8.05 -9.15
N ALA A 34 -18.84 7.05 -10.04
CA ALA A 34 -19.85 6.93 -11.10
C ALA A 34 -21.23 6.54 -10.56
N THR A 35 -21.28 5.63 -9.58
CA THR A 35 -22.56 5.12 -9.04
C THR A 35 -23.05 5.91 -7.83
N LYS A 36 -22.14 6.33 -6.94
CA LYS A 36 -22.38 7.07 -5.68
C LYS A 36 -23.35 6.42 -4.68
N THR A 37 -24.06 5.36 -5.05
CA THR A 37 -25.04 4.66 -4.21
C THR A 37 -24.44 4.19 -2.90
N MET A 38 -23.21 3.65 -2.94
CA MET A 38 -22.49 3.17 -1.75
C MET A 38 -22.08 4.29 -0.79
N LEU A 39 -21.89 5.52 -1.29
CA LEU A 39 -21.48 6.67 -0.48
C LEU A 39 -22.58 7.14 0.48
N ASN A 40 -23.84 6.75 0.24
CA ASN A 40 -24.95 7.02 1.13
C ASN A 40 -24.92 6.14 2.40
N TYR A 41 -24.27 4.98 2.34
CA TYR A 41 -24.29 3.98 3.42
C TYR A 41 -22.96 3.88 4.17
N MET A 42 -21.84 4.21 3.52
CA MET A 42 -20.49 4.03 4.06
C MET A 42 -19.57 5.20 3.72
N ASP A 43 -18.53 5.41 4.54
CA ASP A 43 -17.39 6.27 4.22
C ASP A 43 -16.22 5.41 3.76
N PHE A 44 -15.58 5.79 2.66
CA PHE A 44 -14.43 5.06 2.10
C PHE A 44 -13.15 5.85 2.30
N TYR A 45 -12.16 5.24 2.93
CA TYR A 45 -10.81 5.76 3.12
C TYR A 45 -9.86 4.97 2.20
N ILE A 46 -9.41 5.59 1.12
CA ILE A 46 -8.69 4.88 0.06
C ILE A 46 -7.26 5.42 -0.05
N ILE A 47 -6.27 4.53 0.11
CA ILE A 47 -4.85 4.84 -0.06
C ILE A 47 -4.34 4.14 -1.33
N PRO A 48 -4.19 4.87 -2.44
CA PRO A 48 -3.87 4.24 -3.73
C PRO A 48 -2.43 3.75 -3.85
N CYS A 49 -1.53 4.29 -3.01
CA CYS A 49 -0.12 3.92 -2.98
C CYS A 49 0.42 4.04 -1.56
N VAL A 50 0.55 2.91 -0.85
CA VAL A 50 1.09 2.84 0.51
C VAL A 50 2.61 3.01 0.53
N ASN A 51 3.30 2.62 -0.55
CA ASN A 51 4.77 2.65 -0.66
C ASN A 51 5.22 3.54 -1.84
N PRO A 52 5.04 4.87 -1.77
CA PRO A 52 5.35 5.77 -2.88
C PRO A 52 6.81 5.74 -3.31
N ASP A 53 7.74 5.73 -2.35
CA ASP A 53 9.18 5.69 -2.61
C ASP A 53 9.58 4.42 -3.36
N GLY A 54 9.10 3.27 -2.86
CA GLY A 54 9.35 1.99 -3.52
C GLY A 54 8.72 1.95 -4.91
N TYR A 55 7.49 2.46 -5.06
CA TYR A 55 6.80 2.50 -6.35
C TYR A 55 7.59 3.32 -7.37
N GLU A 56 8.04 4.53 -7.03
CA GLU A 56 8.90 5.36 -7.89
C GLU A 56 10.20 4.63 -8.27
N TYR A 57 10.81 3.93 -7.32
CA TYR A 57 12.01 3.13 -7.59
C TYR A 57 11.78 2.02 -8.64
N THR A 58 10.55 1.49 -8.73
CA THR A 58 10.21 0.51 -9.76
C THR A 58 10.08 1.10 -11.16
N HIS A 59 9.87 2.41 -11.29
CA HIS A 59 9.84 3.12 -12.56
C HIS A 59 11.23 3.59 -13.00
N THR A 60 12.09 3.95 -12.04
CA THR A 60 13.37 4.61 -12.32
C THR A 60 14.58 3.68 -12.28
N SER A 61 14.56 2.63 -11.45
CA SER A 61 15.77 1.88 -11.11
C SER A 61 15.60 0.35 -11.14
N CYS A 62 14.61 -0.19 -10.44
CA CYS A 62 14.44 -1.65 -10.32
C CYS A 62 12.96 -2.06 -10.32
N ARG A 63 12.46 -2.50 -11.48
CA ARG A 63 11.05 -2.90 -11.68
C ARG A 63 10.54 -3.92 -10.66
N LEU A 64 11.40 -4.82 -10.19
CA LEU A 64 11.02 -5.90 -9.27
C LEU A 64 11.20 -5.54 -7.78
N TRP A 65 11.48 -4.27 -7.46
CA TRP A 65 11.58 -3.80 -6.08
C TRP A 65 10.27 -3.97 -5.32
N ARG A 66 10.35 -4.46 -4.07
CA ARG A 66 9.17 -4.82 -3.26
C ARG A 66 9.05 -3.96 -1.99
N LYS A 67 10.18 -3.69 -1.34
CA LYS A 67 10.29 -3.10 0.00
C LYS A 67 10.09 -1.58 -0.02
N ASN A 68 10.11 -0.92 1.13
CA ASN A 68 10.32 0.54 1.16
C ASN A 68 11.77 0.91 0.76
N LEU A 69 12.13 2.20 0.77
CA LEU A 69 13.48 2.68 0.42
C LEU A 69 14.34 3.11 1.62
N ASN A 70 14.05 2.64 2.84
CA ASN A 70 14.93 2.97 3.97
C ASN A 70 16.35 2.42 3.72
N HIS A 71 17.38 3.26 3.71
CA HIS A 71 18.75 2.80 3.43
C HIS A 71 19.34 1.88 4.51
N ASN A 72 18.71 1.78 5.69
CA ASN A 72 19.17 0.93 6.81
C ASN A 72 20.64 1.17 7.17
N ASN A 73 21.09 2.43 7.11
CA ASN A 73 22.49 2.85 7.32
C ASN A 73 23.52 2.08 6.46
N SER A 74 23.10 1.54 5.30
CA SER A 74 23.94 0.80 4.40
C SER A 74 24.15 1.52 3.08
N LYS A 75 25.32 1.36 2.47
CA LYS A 75 25.57 1.73 1.07
C LYS A 75 25.19 0.61 0.09
N ASP A 76 24.94 -0.60 0.60
CA ASP A 76 24.55 -1.75 -0.20
C ASP A 76 23.02 -1.74 -0.40
N VAL A 77 22.58 -1.47 -1.63
CA VAL A 77 21.16 -1.41 -2.02
C VAL A 77 20.44 -2.72 -1.69
N LYS A 78 21.11 -3.87 -1.65
CA LYS A 78 20.48 -5.14 -1.26
C LYS A 78 19.98 -5.14 0.18
N LYS A 79 20.61 -4.32 1.04
CA LYS A 79 20.26 -4.14 2.45
C LYS A 79 19.25 -3.02 2.67
N TRP A 80 18.93 -2.24 1.64
CA TRP A 80 17.92 -1.19 1.74
C TRP A 80 16.52 -1.80 1.83
N GLY A 81 15.71 -1.17 2.65
CA GLY A 81 14.29 -1.38 2.79
C GLY A 81 13.92 -2.56 3.68
N VAL A 82 12.71 -2.48 4.22
CA VAL A 82 12.00 -3.56 4.92
C VAL A 82 10.76 -3.95 4.14
N ASP A 83 10.34 -5.21 4.26
CA ASP A 83 9.02 -5.62 3.74
C ASP A 83 7.94 -5.00 4.65
N LEU A 84 7.19 -4.03 4.12
CA LEU A 84 6.17 -3.31 4.87
C LEU A 84 5.08 -4.25 5.41
N ASN A 85 4.76 -5.33 4.69
CA ASN A 85 3.77 -6.33 5.13
C ASN A 85 4.37 -7.40 6.06
N ARG A 86 5.55 -7.15 6.61
CA ARG A 86 6.15 -7.89 7.74
C ARG A 86 6.52 -6.95 8.90
N ASN A 87 6.13 -5.68 8.82
CA ASN A 87 6.54 -4.64 9.75
C ASN A 87 5.43 -4.19 10.72
N PHE A 88 4.30 -4.91 10.74
CA PHE A 88 3.21 -4.66 11.69
C PHE A 88 3.50 -5.31 13.05
N PRO A 89 2.95 -4.76 14.17
CA PRO A 89 3.19 -5.27 15.53
C PRO A 89 2.35 -6.51 15.86
N VAL A 90 2.20 -7.43 14.90
CA VAL A 90 1.45 -8.68 15.05
C VAL A 90 2.40 -9.81 14.67
N ALA A 91 2.78 -10.63 15.67
CA ALA A 91 3.79 -11.67 15.50
C ALA A 91 5.08 -11.16 14.80
N PHE A 92 5.50 -9.93 15.15
CA PHE A 92 6.66 -9.28 14.53
C PHE A 92 7.95 -10.06 14.76
N GLY A 93 8.72 -10.33 13.69
CA GLY A 93 9.99 -11.05 13.77
C GLY A 93 9.88 -12.56 14.02
N HIS A 94 8.68 -13.14 13.94
CA HIS A 94 8.45 -14.59 13.99
C HIS A 94 8.59 -15.23 12.60
N GLU A 95 8.11 -16.47 12.44
CA GLU A 95 8.16 -17.24 11.20
C GLU A 95 7.62 -16.48 9.98
N GLY A 96 8.25 -16.69 8.81
CA GLY A 96 7.87 -16.02 7.57
C GLY A 96 8.41 -14.59 7.43
N SER A 97 9.36 -14.17 8.27
CA SER A 97 10.08 -12.89 8.17
C SER A 97 11.61 -13.09 8.22
N SER A 98 12.38 -12.08 7.81
CA SER A 98 13.85 -12.04 7.93
C SER A 98 14.26 -10.86 8.79
N ARG A 99 15.37 -11.03 9.51
CA ARG A 99 16.09 -9.95 10.19
C ARG A 99 17.05 -9.25 9.23
#